data_AF-A0A7X4HXE3-F1
#
_entry.id   AF-A0A7X4HXE3-F1
#
_cell.length_a   1.000
_cell.length_b   1.000
_cell.length_c   1.000
_cell.angle_alpha   90.00
_cell.angle_beta   90.00
_cell.angle_gamma   90.00
#
_symmetry.space_group_name_H-M   'P 1'
#
loop_
_entity.id
_entity.type
_entity.pdbx_description
1 polymer ?
#
loop_
_entity_poly.entity_id
_entity_poly.type
_entity_poly.pdbx_seq_one_letter_code
_entity_poly.pdbx_strand_id
1 'polypeptide(L)' 'MAWDPLPFDGSAARAYGCICSTQAARGRVGRRRFADLLIAATALAHDLPLYTRNPGDLTGLERLLAVRPL' A
#
# COMPACT_ATOMS: atom_id res chain seq x y z
N MET A 1 2.88 -22.22 15.60
CA MET A 1 3.47 -21.41 14.51
C MET A 1 3.44 -19.97 14.98
N ALA A 2 4.61 -19.36 15.20
CA ALA A 2 4.69 -17.99 15.68
C ALA A 2 4.34 -17.03 14.53
N TRP A 3 3.69 -15.93 14.87
CA TRP A 3 3.43 -14.84 13.93
C TRP A 3 4.74 -14.08 13.67
N ASP A 4 5.03 -13.80 12.40
CA ASP A 4 6.23 -13.08 11.95
C ASP A 4 5.83 -11.78 11.22
N PRO A 5 5.70 -10.64 11.92
CA PRO A 5 5.24 -9.40 11.34
C PRO A 5 6.31 -8.76 10.45
N LEU A 6 5.91 -8.28 9.27
CA LEU A 6 6.77 -7.45 8.43
C LEU A 6 6.89 -6.03 9.03
N PRO A 7 8.10 -5.54 9.32
CA PRO A 7 8.29 -4.17 9.80
C PRO A 7 8.06 -3.16 8.67
N PHE A 8 7.71 -1.93 9.04
CA PHE A 8 7.78 -0.81 8.10
C PHE A 8 9.21 -0.28 8.08
N ASP A 9 9.98 -0.66 7.06
CA ASP A 9 11.41 -0.37 6.94
C ASP A 9 11.72 0.70 5.87
N GLY A 10 13.01 0.87 5.55
CA GLY A 10 13.44 1.83 4.53
C GLY A 10 12.94 1.50 3.12
N SER A 11 12.74 0.23 2.78
CA SER A 11 12.20 -0.19 1.49
C SER A 11 10.71 0.15 1.41
N ALA A 12 9.96 -0.14 2.47
CA ALA A 12 8.55 0.26 2.61
C ALA A 12 8.39 1.80 2.55
N ALA A 13 9.29 2.57 3.18
CA ALA A 13 9.26 4.02 3.11
C ALA A 13 9.46 4.57 1.67
N ARG A 14 10.36 3.97 0.89
CA ARG A 14 10.55 4.34 -0.53
C ARG A 14 9.32 3.99 -1.37
N ALA A 15 8.75 2.79 -1.17
CA ALA A 15 7.53 2.35 -1.83
C ALA A 15 6.35 3.30 -1.51
N TYR A 16 6.23 3.74 -0.26
CA TYR A 16 5.24 4.72 0.16
C TYR A 16 5.37 6.05 -0.58
N GLY A 17 6.60 6.56 -0.75
CA GLY A 17 6.85 7.75 -1.57
C GLY A 17 6.39 7.58 -3.03
N CYS A 18 6.65 6.42 -3.64
CA CYS A 18 6.18 6.10 -4.99
C CYS A 18 4.64 6.09 -5.09
N ILE A 19 3.97 5.43 -4.14
CA ILE A 19 2.51 5.40 -4.02
C ILE A 19 1.95 6.83 -3.87
N CYS A 20 2.51 7.64 -2.97
CA CYS A 20 2.09 9.02 -2.77
C CYS A 20 2.26 9.86 -4.04
N SER A 21 3.36 9.69 -4.78
CA SER A 21 3.57 10.41 -6.05
C SER A 21 2.51 10.05 -7.10
N THR A 22 2.12 8.77 -7.17
CA THR A 22 1.09 8.26 -8.08
C THR A 22 -0.29 8.82 -7.71
N GLN A 23 -0.61 8.87 -6.42
CA GLN A 23 -1.89 9.38 -5.93
C GLN A 23 -1.99 10.91 -6.02
N ALA A 24 -0.88 11.63 -5.79
CA ALA A 24 -0.78 13.07 -6.00
C ALA A 24 -1.03 13.45 -7.47
N ALA A 25 -0.43 12.71 -8.42
CA ALA A 25 -0.68 12.90 -9.85
C ALA A 25 -2.17 12.70 -10.24
N ARG A 26 -2.94 11.99 -9.41
CA ARG A 26 -4.38 11.74 -9.61
C ARG A 26 -5.27 12.68 -8.79
N GLY A 27 -4.71 13.68 -8.11
CA GLY A 27 -5.45 14.62 -7.27
C GLY A 27 -6.06 14.00 -6.01
N ARG A 28 -5.56 12.84 -5.56
CA ARG A 28 -6.12 12.09 -4.42
C ARG A 28 -5.12 12.04 -3.27
N VAL A 29 -5.27 12.90 -2.27
CA VAL A 29 -4.53 12.77 -1.00
C VAL A 29 -5.48 13.04 0.16
N GLY A 30 -6.07 11.98 0.71
CA GLY A 30 -7.00 12.06 1.85
C GLY A 30 -6.42 11.39 3.10
N ARG A 31 -6.53 12.04 4.27
CA ARG A 31 -6.02 11.50 5.56
C ARG A 31 -6.66 10.17 5.97
N ARG A 32 -7.86 9.84 5.47
CA ARG A 32 -8.57 8.57 5.77
C ARG A 32 -7.80 7.32 5.33
N ARG A 33 -6.83 7.44 4.42
CA ARG A 33 -6.15 6.31 3.77
C ARG A 33 -4.73 6.05 4.26
N PHE A 34 -4.26 6.80 5.26
CA PHE A 34 -2.86 6.78 5.67
C PHE A 34 -2.36 5.37 6.02
N ALA A 35 -3.10 4.66 6.88
CA ALA A 35 -2.74 3.29 7.29
C ALA A 35 -2.77 2.31 6.11
N ASP A 36 -3.81 2.36 5.27
CA ASP A 36 -3.92 1.47 4.09
C ASP A 36 -2.77 1.69 3.10
N LEU A 37 -2.33 2.94 2.92
CA LEU A 37 -1.19 3.25 2.05
C LEU A 37 0.14 2.80 2.63
N LEU A 38 0.33 2.83 3.95
CA LEU A 38 1.51 2.24 4.60
C LEU A 38 1.53 0.72 4.44
N ILE A 39 0.37 0.06 4.63
CA ILE A 39 0.25 -1.39 4.43
C ILE A 39 0.53 -1.77 2.97
N ALA A 40 -0.02 -1.02 2.02
CA ALA A 40 0.25 -1.22 0.59
C ALA A 40 1.72 -1.01 0.24
N ALA A 41 2.39 -0.04 0.87
CA ALA A 41 3.81 0.19 0.69
C ALA A 41 4.66 -0.98 1.23
N THR A 42 4.31 -1.53 2.39
CA THR A 42 4.96 -2.74 2.92
C THR A 42 4.74 -3.92 1.96
N ALA A 43 3.51 -4.16 1.50
CA ALA A 43 3.23 -5.24 0.56
C ALA A 43 4.02 -5.09 -0.76
N LEU A 44 4.07 -3.87 -1.31
CA LEU A 44 4.83 -3.56 -2.52
C LEU A 44 6.35 -3.78 -2.33
N ALA A 45 6.91 -3.37 -1.20
CA ALA A 45 8.33 -3.54 -0.91
C ALA A 45 8.75 -5.01 -0.79
N HIS A 46 7.82 -5.89 -0.43
CA HIS A 46 8.05 -7.33 -0.28
C HIS A 46 7.52 -8.17 -1.45
N ASP A 47 7.05 -7.53 -2.54
CA ASP A 47 6.44 -8.20 -3.71
C ASP A 47 5.26 -9.13 -3.34
N LEU A 48 4.43 -8.67 -2.40
CA LEU A 48 3.27 -9.41 -1.90
C LEU A 48 1.94 -8.83 -2.41
N PRO A 49 0.93 -9.69 -2.67
CA PRO A 49 -0.42 -9.21 -2.90
C PRO A 49 -1.02 -8.65 -1.60
N LEU A 50 -1.80 -7.57 -1.71
CA LEU A 50 -2.52 -7.00 -0.58
C LEU A 50 -3.99 -7.46 -0.57
N TYR A 51 -4.33 -8.26 0.42
CA TYR A 51 -5.71 -8.64 0.73
C TYR A 51 -6.36 -7.58 1.63
N THR A 52 -7.51 -7.03 1.22
CA THR A 52 -8.18 -5.96 1.98
C THR A 52 -9.70 -6.02 1.89
N ARG A 53 -10.37 -5.56 2.94
CA ARG A 53 -11.82 -5.28 2.93
C ARG A 53 -12.17 -3.92 2.34
N ASN A 54 -11.18 -3.05 2.14
CA ASN A 54 -11.36 -1.67 1.67
C ASN A 54 -10.66 -1.44 0.31
N PRO A 55 -10.95 -2.23 -0.75
CA PRO A 55 -10.24 -2.09 -2.02
C PRO A 55 -10.38 -0.70 -2.66
N GLY A 56 -11.47 0.01 -2.38
CA GLY A 56 -11.70 1.37 -2.89
C GLY A 56 -10.72 2.44 -2.36
N ASP A 57 -10.04 2.17 -1.24
CA ASP A 57 -9.00 3.07 -0.73
C ASP A 57 -7.67 2.92 -1.48
N LEU A 58 -7.48 1.79 -2.17
CA LEU A 58 -6.31 1.45 -2.97
C LEU A 58 -6.50 1.69 -4.48
N THR A 59 -7.65 2.24 -4.88
CA THR A 59 -7.91 2.58 -6.29
C THR A 59 -6.82 3.47 -6.84
N GLY A 60 -6.18 2.99 -7.90
CA GLY A 60 -5.10 3.63 -8.61
C GLY A 60 -3.71 3.02 -8.40
N LEU A 61 -3.59 2.05 -7.51
CA LEU A 61 -2.34 1.34 -7.24
C LEU A 61 -2.25 0.01 -8.02
N GLU A 62 -3.19 -0.30 -8.91
CA GLU A 62 -3.30 -1.61 -9.58
C GLU A 62 -2.10 -1.92 -10.49
N ARG A 63 -1.36 -0.89 -10.91
CA ARG A 63 -0.12 -1.04 -11.69
C ARG A 63 1.13 -1.23 -10.82
N LEU A 64 1.01 -0.98 -9.51
CA LEU A 64 2.12 -1.09 -8.57
C LEU A 64 2.07 -2.42 -7.82
N LEU A 65 0.89 -2.83 -7.34
CA LEU A 65 0.72 -4.08 -6.61
C LEU A 65 -0.62 -4.76 -6.91
N ALA A 66 -0.66 -6.09 -6.74
CA ALA A 66 -1.88 -6.86 -6.82
C ALA A 66 -2.76 -6.62 -5.58
N VAL A 67 -3.93 -6.04 -5.77
CA VAL A 67 -4.95 -5.87 -4.71
C VAL A 67 -6.01 -6.96 -4.85
N ARG A 68 -6.30 -7.65 -3.76
CA ARG A 68 -7.31 -8.70 -3.68
C ARG A 68 -8.37 -8.33 -2.63
N PRO A 69 -9.66 -8.42 -2.94
CA PRO A 69 -10.67 -8.34 -1.90
C PRO A 69 -10.54 -9.54 -0.96
N LEU A 70 -10.79 -9.30 0.33
CA LEU A 70 -11.03 -10.36 1.32
C LEU A 70 -12.43 -10.95 1.17
#